data_AF-A0A8J6NQJ5-F1
#
_entry.id   AF-A0A8J6NQJ5-F1
#
_cell.length_a   1.000
_cell.length_b   1.000
_cell.length_c   1.000
_cell.angle_alpha   90.00
_cell.angle_beta   90.00
_cell.angle_gamma   90.00
#
_symmetry.space_group_name_H-M   'P 1'
#
loop_
_entity.id
_entity.type
_entity.pdbx_description
1 polymer ?
#
loop_
_entity_poly.entity_id
_entity_poly.type
_entity_poly.pdbx_seq_one_letter_code
_entity_poly.pdbx_strand_id
1 'polypeptide(L)' 'MKKEMGILKLKNGIEIDVSGGLRILELEDQILVIGQEMAIRVNSLQEGWEEIRKLKENEC' A
#
# COMPACT_ATOMS: atom_id res chain seq x y z
N MET A 1 -7.11 4.97 -22.87
CA MET A 1 -7.41 3.98 -21.82
C MET A 1 -7.58 4.75 -20.52
N LYS A 2 -8.74 4.73 -19.88
CA LYS A 2 -8.88 5.29 -18.52
C LYS A 2 -8.10 4.35 -17.59
N LYS A 3 -7.09 4.85 -16.88
CA LYS A 3 -6.50 4.12 -15.74
C LYS A 3 -7.65 3.89 -14.76
N GLU A 4 -8.02 2.65 -14.49
CA GLU A 4 -8.88 2.35 -13.35
C GLU A 4 -8.10 2.75 -12.10
N MET A 5 -8.62 3.77 -11.41
CA MET A 5 -7.98 4.36 -10.25
C MET A 5 -8.45 3.54 -9.06
N GLY A 6 -7.62 2.59 -8.62
CA GLY A 6 -7.87 1.84 -7.39
C GLY A 6 -7.76 2.79 -6.21
N ILE A 7 -8.90 3.20 -5.64
CA ILE A 7 -8.95 4.07 -4.46
C ILE A 7 -9.47 3.25 -3.29
N LEU A 8 -8.68 3.18 -2.22
CA LEU A 8 -9.15 2.68 -0.93
C LEU A 8 -9.53 3.85 -0.03
N LYS A 9 -10.73 3.79 0.53
CA LYS A 9 -11.21 4.75 1.52
C LYS A 9 -11.02 4.17 2.92
N LEU A 10 -10.14 4.80 3.68
CA LEU A 10 -9.94 4.46 5.09
C LEU A 10 -11.12 4.95 5.94
N LYS A 11 -11.30 4.35 7.12
CA LYS A 11 -12.40 4.69 8.05
C LYS A 11 -12.36 6.14 8.54
N ASN A 12 -11.19 6.77 8.53
CA ASN A 12 -10.99 8.18 8.87
C ASN A 12 -11.31 9.14 7.71
N GLY A 13 -11.81 8.62 6.57
CA GLY A 13 -12.18 9.41 5.41
C GLY A 13 -11.03 9.72 4.45
N ILE A 14 -9.81 9.29 4.76
CA ILE A 14 -8.65 9.42 3.87
C ILE A 14 -8.84 8.49 2.66
N GLU A 15 -8.62 9.03 1.46
CA GLU A 15 -8.66 8.30 0.20
C GLU A 15 -7.23 8.09 -0.29
N ILE A 16 -6.87 6.83 -0.51
CA ILE A 16 -5.52 6.42 -0.90
C ILE A 16 -5.58 5.81 -2.29
N ASP A 17 -4.81 6.36 -3.21
CA ASP A 17 -4.53 5.73 -4.50
C ASP A 17 -3.64 4.50 -4.28
N VAL A 18 -4.20 3.32 -4.54
CA VAL A 18 -3.53 2.02 -4.48
C VAL A 18 -3.31 1.43 -5.87
N SER A 19 -3.42 2.23 -6.92
CA SER A 19 -3.09 1.81 -8.28
C SER A 19 -1.57 1.67 -8.45
N GLY A 20 -1.16 0.79 -9.38
CA GLY A 20 0.23 0.55 -9.72
C GLY A 20 0.97 -0.38 -8.75
N GLY A 21 2.30 -0.28 -8.76
CA GLY A 21 3.18 -1.16 -7.99
C GLY A 21 3.18 -0.90 -6.49
N LEU A 22 3.66 -1.91 -5.75
CA LEU A 22 3.85 -1.87 -4.31
C LEU A 22 4.82 -0.77 -3.90
N ARG A 23 4.42 0.04 -2.91
CA ARG A 23 5.19 1.17 -2.36
C ARG A 23 4.83 1.39 -0.89
N ILE A 24 5.70 2.08 -0.16
CA ILE A 24 5.42 2.50 1.21
C ILE A 24 4.81 3.90 1.19
N LEU A 25 3.73 4.09 1.95
CA LEU A 25 3.08 5.37 2.23
C LEU A 25 3.20 5.66 3.73
N GLU A 26 3.85 6.76 4.06
CA GLU A 26 3.92 7.29 5.42
C GLU A 26 2.81 8.34 5.62
N LEU A 27 1.95 8.12 6.60
CA LEU A 27 0.97 9.07 7.11
C LEU A 27 1.42 9.53 8.51
N GLU A 28 0.87 10.63 9.02
CA GLU A 28 1.25 11.19 10.33
C GLU A 28 1.22 10.15 11.47
N ASP A 29 0.25 9.23 11.47
CA ASP A 29 0.02 8.26 12.54
C ASP A 29 0.35 6.79 12.18
N GLN A 30 0.71 6.51 10.93
CA GLN A 30 0.85 5.13 10.46
C GLN A 30 1.68 5.01 9.19
N ILE A 31 2.31 3.85 9.03
CA ILE A 31 3.01 3.45 7.81
C ILE A 31 2.19 2.36 7.14
N LEU A 32 2.03 2.47 5.82
CA LEU A 32 1.28 1.55 5.00
C LEU A 32 2.13 1.03 3.85
N VAL A 33 2.00 -0.25 3.51
CA VAL A 33 2.37 -0.76 2.20
C VAL A 33 1.11 -0.71 1.33
N ILE A 34 1.20 -0.06 0.17
CA ILE A 34 0.06 0.15 -0.75
C ILE A 34 0.42 -0.26 -2.18
N GLY A 35 -0.58 -0.59 -2.98
CA GLY A 35 -0.44 -1.00 -4.37
C GLY A 35 -1.36 -2.18 -4.67
N GLN A 36 -1.52 -2.57 -5.94
CA GLN A 36 -2.33 -3.74 -6.32
C GLN A 36 -3.70 -3.84 -5.61
N GLU A 37 -4.42 -2.74 -5.49
CA GLU A 37 -5.73 -2.69 -4.80
C GLU A 37 -5.71 -3.05 -3.30
N MET A 38 -4.53 -3.07 -2.67
CA MET A 38 -4.36 -3.39 -1.25
C MET A 38 -3.66 -2.26 -0.47
N ALA A 39 -3.92 -2.27 0.85
CA ALA A 39 -3.22 -1.45 1.84
C ALA A 39 -2.99 -2.26 3.11
N ILE A 40 -1.73 -2.42 3.52
CA ILE A 40 -1.31 -3.20 4.68
C ILE A 40 -0.63 -2.26 5.66
N ARG A 41 -1.09 -2.23 6.91
CA ARG A 41 -0.45 -1.44 7.96
C ARG A 41 0.81 -2.14 8.47
N VAL A 42 1.89 -1.38 8.62
CA VAL A 42 3.16 -1.83 9.17
C VAL A 42 3.61 -0.89 10.30
N ASN A 43 4.50 -1.36 11.17
CA ASN A 43 4.97 -0.63 12.35
C ASN A 43 6.29 0.13 12.09
N SER A 44 6.99 -0.17 11.00
CA SER A 44 8.23 0.52 10.62
C SER A 44 8.46 0.50 9.11
N LEU A 45 9.33 1.39 8.62
CA LEU A 45 9.78 1.38 7.22
C LEU A 45 10.45 0.06 6.84
N GLN A 46 11.27 -0.51 7.74
CA GLN A 46 11.94 -1.78 7.51
C GLN A 46 10.92 -2.91 7.30
N GLU A 47 9.91 -3.00 8.18
CA GLU A 47 8.82 -3.96 8.06
C GLU A 47 8.05 -3.77 6.74
N GLY A 48 7.82 -2.51 6.33
CA GLY A 48 7.22 -2.20 5.04
C GLY A 48 8.01 -2.75 3.85
N TRP A 49 9.34 -2.62 3.86
CA TRP A 49 10.19 -3.18 2.82
C TRP A 49 10.23 -4.71 2.83
N GLU A 50 10.24 -5.32 4.01
CA GLU A 50 10.14 -6.77 4.16
C GLU A 50 8.82 -7.31 3.62
N GLU A 51 7.70 -6.63 3.87
CA GLU A 51 6.40 -7.01 3.32
C GLU A 51 6.35 -6.86 1.80
N ILE A 52 6.88 -5.77 1.23
CA ILE A 52 7.00 -5.63 -0.23
C ILE A 52 7.80 -6.80 -0.82
N ARG A 53 8.88 -7.22 -0.16
CA ARG A 53 9.70 -8.35 -0.61
C ARG A 53 8.91 -9.66 -0.58
N LYS A 54 8.21 -9.96 0.52
CA LYS A 54 7.37 -11.17 0.64
C LYS A 54 6.26 -11.21 -0.41
N LEU A 55 5.62 -10.06 -0.67
CA LEU A 55 4.56 -9.96 -1.68
C LEU A 55 5.12 -10.23 -3.09
N LYS A 56 6.30 -9.70 -3.42
CA LYS A 56 6.96 -9.98 -4.70
C LYS A 56 7.42 -11.44 -4.84
N GLU A 57 7.85 -12.07 -3.75
CA GLU A 57 8.27 -13.48 -3.75
C GLU A 57 7.08 -14.45 -3.91
N ASN A 58 5.88 -14.07 -3.43
CA ASN A 58 4.65 -14.86 -3.58
C ASN A 58 3.95 -14.70 -4.95
N GLU A 59 4.34 -13.73 -5.78
CA GLU A 59 3.83 -13.59 -7.16
C GLU A 59 4.53 -14.54 -8.16
N CYS A 60 5.44 -15.41 -7.69
CA CYS A 60 6.26 -16.34 -8.49
C CYS A 60 5.69 -17.77 -8.54
#